data_AF-A0A4S4KZC9-F1
#
_entry.id   AF-A0A4S4KZC9-F1
#
_cell.length_a   1.000
_cell.length_b   1.000
_cell.length_c   1.000
_cell.angle_alpha   90.00
_cell.angle_beta   90.00
_cell.angle_gamma   90.00
#
_symmetry.space_group_name_H-M   'P 1'
#
loop_
_entity.id
_entity.type
_entity.pdbx_description
1 polymer ?
#
loop_
_entity_poly.entity_id
_entity_poly.type
_entity_poly.pdbx_seq_one_letter_code
_entity_poly.pdbx_strand_id
1 'polypeptide(L)'
;MHHLTLTTAPHELLSFMHNEFADEVARGDTYPQESPAGERLSREAFEGYYFAADVMLGLNVYSADVQSYGVDADSVREDVGTVVNVGINVAKGERTWEQCVAGFYYIKPNYPGRSSHICNAGFVVPFPARGHGFARALARSYLHYAPKLGYQASVFNLVYVNNAASIRYAVLPL
;
A
#
# COMPACT_ATOMS: atom_id res chain seq x y z
N MET A 1 -0.34 -4.98 8.81
CA MET A 1 -0.80 -4.95 7.42
C MET A 1 -2.24 -5.42 7.39
N HIS A 2 -3.13 -4.71 6.70
CA HIS A 2 -4.52 -5.09 6.53
C HIS A 2 -4.82 -5.29 5.04
N HIS A 3 -5.51 -6.36 4.70
CA HIS A 3 -6.00 -6.61 3.35
C HIS A 3 -7.39 -5.99 3.20
N LEU A 4 -7.61 -5.30 2.09
CA LEU A 4 -8.81 -4.55 1.76
C LEU A 4 -9.23 -4.82 0.32
N THR A 5 -10.55 -4.82 0.11
CA THR A 5 -11.19 -4.63 -1.19
C THR A 5 -12.05 -3.36 -1.13
N LEU A 6 -12.62 -2.93 -2.25
CA LEU A 6 -13.54 -1.79 -2.26
C LEU A 6 -14.72 -1.97 -1.30
N THR A 7 -15.17 -3.21 -1.10
CA THR A 7 -16.31 -3.52 -0.23
C THR A 7 -15.97 -3.56 1.26
N THR A 8 -14.70 -3.78 1.61
CA THR A 8 -14.27 -3.89 3.02
C THR A 8 -13.57 -2.64 3.54
N ALA A 9 -13.16 -1.72 2.66
CA ALA A 9 -12.49 -0.49 3.05
C ALA A 9 -13.48 0.52 3.68
N PRO A 10 -13.19 1.08 4.87
CA PRO A 10 -14.01 2.14 5.45
C PRO A 10 -14.11 3.37 4.54
N HIS A 11 -15.28 4.00 4.48
CA HIS A 11 -15.54 5.14 3.59
C HIS A 11 -14.54 6.31 3.82
N GLU A 12 -14.27 6.66 5.07
CA GLU A 12 -13.32 7.73 5.41
C GLU A 12 -11.88 7.39 4.99
N LEU A 13 -11.49 6.12 5.10
CA LEU A 13 -10.19 5.65 4.64
C LEU A 13 -10.09 5.77 3.11
N LEU A 14 -11.13 5.37 2.38
CA LEU A 14 -11.14 5.50 0.93
C LEU A 14 -11.01 6.96 0.49
N SER A 15 -11.66 7.90 1.20
CA SER A 15 -11.53 9.33 0.95
C SER A 15 -10.10 9.82 1.21
N PHE A 16 -9.47 9.38 2.29
CA PHE A 16 -8.07 9.68 2.57
C PHE A 16 -7.13 9.13 1.47
N MET A 17 -7.27 7.86 1.11
CA MET A 17 -6.41 7.21 0.10
C MET A 17 -6.59 7.82 -1.29
N HIS A 18 -7.83 8.17 -1.66
CA HIS A 18 -8.12 8.91 -2.89
C HIS A 18 -7.37 10.22 -2.89
N ASN A 19 -7.39 10.96 -1.78
CA ASN A 19 -6.72 12.23 -1.70
C ASN A 19 -5.20 12.11 -1.88
N GLU A 20 -4.58 11.18 -1.16
CA GLU A 20 -3.13 10.93 -1.28
C GLU A 20 -2.73 10.51 -2.70
N PHE A 21 -3.51 9.63 -3.33
CA PHE A 21 -3.22 9.18 -4.69
C PHE A 21 -3.43 10.27 -5.74
N ALA A 22 -4.50 11.06 -5.61
CA ALA A 22 -4.76 12.15 -6.52
C ALA A 22 -3.70 13.27 -6.42
N ASP A 23 -3.19 13.54 -5.22
CA ASP A 23 -2.08 14.48 -5.04
C ASP A 23 -0.77 13.93 -5.62
N GLU A 24 -0.53 12.62 -5.52
CA GLU A 24 0.61 11.95 -6.14
C GLU A 24 0.55 12.01 -7.68
N VAL A 25 -0.63 11.79 -8.26
CA VAL A 25 -0.87 11.95 -9.70
C VAL A 25 -0.67 13.40 -10.13
N ALA A 26 -1.15 14.38 -9.35
CA ALA A 26 -0.99 15.80 -9.66
C ALA A 26 0.47 16.28 -9.62
N ARG A 27 1.34 15.63 -8.83
CA ARG A 27 2.79 15.90 -8.83
C ARG A 27 3.47 15.46 -10.14
N GLY A 28 2.95 14.39 -10.77
CA GLY A 28 3.35 13.99 -12.13
C GLY A 28 4.74 13.37 -12.26
N ASP A 29 5.34 12.86 -11.18
CA ASP A 29 6.71 12.33 -11.17
C ASP A 29 6.82 10.83 -10.83
N THR A 30 5.71 10.16 -10.50
CA THR A 30 5.72 8.76 -10.04
C THR A 30 4.74 7.84 -10.77
N TYR A 31 3.57 8.34 -11.17
CA TYR A 31 2.52 7.57 -11.84
C TYR A 31 2.25 8.14 -13.24
N PRO A 32 1.97 7.28 -14.24
CA PRO A 32 1.69 7.73 -15.62
C PRO A 32 0.27 8.29 -15.82
N GLN A 33 -0.60 8.19 -14.81
CA GLN A 33 -1.96 8.72 -14.90
C GLN A 33 -1.90 10.23 -15.04
N GLU A 34 -2.75 10.75 -15.91
CA GLU A 34 -2.98 12.19 -16.06
C GLU A 34 -4.45 12.48 -15.76
N SER A 35 -4.70 13.65 -15.18
CA SER A 35 -6.06 14.20 -15.12
C SER A 35 -6.18 15.28 -16.20
N PRO A 36 -7.41 15.56 -16.71
CA PRO A 36 -7.62 16.72 -17.57
C PRO A 36 -7.04 17.99 -16.95
N ALA A 37 -6.62 18.94 -17.78
CA ALA A 37 -5.93 20.15 -17.32
C ALA A 37 -6.79 20.94 -16.31
N GLY A 38 -6.24 21.15 -15.11
CA GLY A 38 -6.93 21.85 -14.02
C GLY A 38 -7.90 20.97 -13.22
N GLU A 39 -8.02 19.70 -13.55
CA GLU A 39 -8.84 18.74 -12.81
C GLU A 39 -7.98 17.83 -11.94
N ARG A 40 -8.58 17.34 -10.86
CA ARG A 40 -7.99 16.34 -9.97
C ARG A 40 -8.61 14.99 -10.28
N LEU A 41 -7.83 13.91 -10.13
CA LEU A 41 -8.32 12.54 -10.33
C LEU A 41 -9.60 12.32 -9.51
N SER A 42 -10.67 11.86 -10.17
CA SER A 42 -11.94 11.62 -9.49
C SER A 42 -11.88 10.41 -8.55
N ARG A 43 -12.85 10.34 -7.63
CA ARG A 43 -12.96 9.21 -6.70
C ARG A 43 -13.28 7.92 -7.44
N GLU A 44 -14.14 7.98 -8.45
CA GLU A 44 -14.54 6.84 -9.27
C GLU A 44 -13.36 6.29 -10.06
N ALA A 45 -12.52 7.18 -10.63
CA ALA A 45 -11.31 6.77 -11.35
C ALA A 45 -10.30 6.13 -10.41
N PHE A 46 -10.12 6.68 -9.20
CA PHE A 46 -9.28 6.10 -8.17
C PHE A 46 -9.77 4.71 -7.75
N GLU A 47 -11.04 4.54 -7.42
CA GLU A 47 -11.61 3.25 -7.01
C GLU A 47 -11.49 2.20 -8.12
N GLY A 48 -11.86 2.57 -9.35
CA GLY A 48 -11.76 1.69 -10.51
C GLY A 48 -10.34 1.27 -10.85
N TYR A 49 -9.32 2.08 -10.53
CA TYR A 49 -7.92 1.77 -10.80
C TYR A 49 -7.23 1.07 -9.62
N TYR A 50 -7.31 1.66 -8.42
CA TYR A 50 -6.52 1.27 -7.25
C TYR A 50 -7.17 0.12 -6.49
N PHE A 51 -8.51 0.04 -6.50
CA PHE A 51 -9.29 -1.04 -5.89
C PHE A 51 -9.84 -2.04 -6.91
N ALA A 52 -9.22 -2.12 -8.10
CA ALA A 52 -9.56 -3.10 -9.13
C ALA A 52 -9.39 -4.57 -8.68
N ALA A 53 -8.60 -4.81 -7.63
CA ALA A 53 -8.38 -6.11 -7.01
C ALA A 53 -8.05 -5.92 -5.52
N ASP A 54 -6.93 -6.48 -5.05
CA ASP A 54 -6.53 -6.45 -3.64
C ASP A 54 -5.75 -5.18 -3.30
N VAL A 55 -6.00 -4.63 -2.12
CA VAL A 55 -5.23 -3.52 -1.56
C VAL A 55 -4.70 -3.90 -0.19
N MET A 56 -3.43 -3.60 0.05
CA MET A 56 -2.76 -3.80 1.32
C MET A 56 -2.49 -2.45 1.97
N LEU A 57 -2.97 -2.28 3.20
CA LEU A 57 -2.80 -1.08 4.01
C LEU A 57 -1.80 -1.34 5.15
N GLY A 58 -0.77 -0.51 5.22
CA GLY A 58 0.11 -0.40 6.37
C GLY A 58 -0.41 0.65 7.36
N LEU A 59 -0.68 0.24 8.59
CA LEU A 59 -0.92 1.15 9.70
C LEU A 59 0.29 1.13 10.64
N ASN A 60 0.77 2.31 11.00
CA ASN A 60 1.70 2.51 12.10
C ASN A 60 0.91 2.44 13.41
N VAL A 61 1.38 1.65 14.37
CA VAL A 61 0.78 1.49 15.71
C VAL A 61 1.82 1.82 16.76
N TYR A 62 1.40 2.31 17.92
CA TYR A 62 2.34 2.58 19.00
C TYR A 62 2.82 1.26 19.60
N SER A 63 4.09 1.21 20.02
CA SER A 63 4.67 0.02 20.65
C SER A 63 3.91 -0.42 21.90
N ALA A 64 3.33 0.52 22.65
CA ALA A 64 2.47 0.22 23.80
C ALA A 64 1.22 -0.60 23.41
N ASP A 65 0.64 -0.34 22.23
CA ASP A 65 -0.53 -1.06 21.73
C ASP A 65 -0.15 -2.47 21.24
N VAL A 66 1.09 -2.66 20.75
CA VAL A 66 1.59 -3.94 20.23
C VAL A 66 1.56 -5.03 21.30
N GLN A 67 1.88 -4.71 22.56
CA GLN A 67 1.76 -5.64 23.68
C GLN A 67 0.30 -6.07 23.91
N SER A 68 -0.65 -5.13 23.77
CA SER A 68 -2.09 -5.44 23.90
C SER A 68 -2.60 -6.37 22.80
N TYR A 69 -1.89 -6.46 21.67
CA TYR A 69 -2.16 -7.40 20.59
C TYR A 69 -1.53 -8.77 20.80
N GLY A 70 -0.93 -9.02 21.97
CA GLY A 70 -0.28 -10.28 22.31
C GLY A 70 1.06 -10.46 21.61
N VAL A 71 1.69 -9.38 21.17
CA VAL A 71 3.02 -9.41 20.53
C VAL A 71 4.05 -8.86 21.50
N ASP A 72 5.06 -9.67 21.80
CA ASP A 72 6.29 -9.20 22.41
C ASP A 72 7.12 -8.48 21.34
N ALA A 73 7.14 -7.14 21.41
CA ALA A 73 7.82 -6.30 20.42
C ALA A 73 9.32 -6.62 20.29
N ASP A 74 9.97 -7.07 21.37
CA ASP A 74 11.40 -7.43 21.38
C ASP A 74 11.66 -8.76 20.65
N SER A 75 10.62 -9.59 20.50
CA SER A 75 10.68 -10.85 19.75
C SER A 75 10.42 -10.69 18.24
N VAL A 76 9.94 -9.50 17.81
CA VAL A 76 9.56 -9.27 16.42
C VAL A 76 10.81 -9.10 15.55
N ARG A 77 11.05 -10.09 14.70
CA ARG A 77 12.04 -10.00 13.64
C ARG A 77 11.49 -9.21 12.46
N GLU A 78 12.14 -8.08 12.14
CA GLU A 78 11.75 -7.17 11.04
C GLU A 78 11.62 -7.90 9.69
N ASP A 79 12.43 -8.94 9.46
CA ASP A 79 12.46 -9.68 8.20
C ASP A 79 11.35 -10.75 8.04
N VAL A 80 10.73 -11.18 9.15
CA VAL A 80 9.69 -12.22 9.16
C VAL A 80 8.31 -11.63 9.44
N GLY A 81 8.24 -10.58 10.26
CA GLY A 81 6.99 -10.03 10.77
C GLY A 81 6.27 -10.98 11.74
N THR A 82 5.09 -10.59 12.20
CA THR A 82 4.24 -11.40 13.08
C THR A 82 2.79 -11.25 12.67
N VAL A 83 2.07 -12.37 12.57
CA VAL A 83 0.64 -12.34 12.27
C VAL A 83 -0.10 -12.00 13.55
N VAL A 84 -0.85 -10.90 13.49
CA VAL A 84 -1.74 -10.44 14.57
C VAL A 84 -3.16 -10.36 14.05
N ASN A 85 -4.13 -10.79 14.87
CA ASN A 85 -5.54 -10.69 14.52
C ASN A 85 -6.15 -9.44 15.15
N VAL A 86 -5.89 -8.29 14.52
CA VAL A 86 -6.36 -6.97 14.98
C VAL A 86 -7.18 -6.34 13.87
N GLY A 87 -8.40 -5.93 14.19
CA GLY A 87 -9.27 -5.22 13.25
C GLY A 87 -8.74 -3.82 12.93
N ILE A 88 -9.01 -3.32 11.73
CA ILE A 88 -8.50 -2.03 11.25
C ILE A 88 -8.87 -0.85 12.18
N ASN A 89 -10.10 -0.85 12.73
CA ASN A 89 -10.55 0.21 13.63
C ASN A 89 -9.84 0.16 14.99
N VAL A 90 -9.51 -1.05 15.47
CA VAL A 90 -8.73 -1.23 16.71
C VAL A 90 -7.30 -0.77 16.48
N ALA A 91 -6.70 -1.13 15.33
CA ALA A 91 -5.37 -0.70 14.95
C ALA A 91 -5.29 0.83 14.76
N LYS A 92 -6.32 1.46 14.17
CA LYS A 92 -6.41 2.93 14.07
C LYS A 92 -6.50 3.58 15.45
N GLY A 93 -7.36 3.04 16.32
CA GLY A 93 -7.69 3.67 17.61
C GLY A 93 -8.33 5.04 17.40
N GLU A 94 -7.99 5.99 18.27
CA GLU A 94 -8.53 7.36 18.24
C GLU A 94 -7.85 8.28 17.20
N ARG A 95 -6.77 7.80 16.55
CA ARG A 95 -5.98 8.58 15.59
C ARG A 95 -6.72 8.79 14.28
N THR A 96 -6.42 9.87 13.57
CA THR A 96 -6.91 10.07 12.19
C THR A 96 -6.15 9.18 11.20
N TRP A 97 -6.63 9.05 9.96
CA TRP A 97 -5.93 8.26 8.94
C TRP A 97 -4.58 8.88 8.56
N GLU A 98 -4.49 10.20 8.53
CA GLU A 98 -3.26 10.96 8.29
C GLU A 98 -2.19 10.65 9.34
N GLN A 99 -2.59 10.37 10.57
CA GLN A 99 -1.67 10.08 11.68
C GLN A 99 -1.18 8.62 11.70
N CYS A 100 -1.98 7.67 11.21
CA CYS A 100 -1.71 6.24 11.38
C CYS A 100 -1.41 5.50 10.09
N VAL A 101 -1.74 6.02 8.90
CA VAL A 101 -1.43 5.34 7.64
C VAL A 101 0.05 5.48 7.32
N ALA A 102 0.76 4.36 7.36
CA ALA A 102 2.16 4.24 6.96
C ALA A 102 2.32 4.19 5.43
N GLY A 103 1.28 3.76 4.74
CA GLY A 103 1.19 3.70 3.28
C GLY A 103 0.38 2.50 2.81
N PHE A 104 0.18 2.39 1.51
CA PHE A 104 -0.69 1.38 0.93
C PHE A 104 -0.27 1.03 -0.50
N TYR A 105 -0.62 -0.17 -0.94
CA TYR A 105 -0.37 -0.62 -2.31
C TYR A 105 -1.44 -1.58 -2.79
N TYR A 106 -1.71 -1.58 -4.09
CA TYR A 106 -2.56 -2.59 -4.70
C TYR A 106 -1.74 -3.81 -5.12
N ILE A 107 -2.38 -4.98 -5.23
CA ILE A 107 -1.87 -6.13 -5.95
C ILE A 107 -2.96 -6.55 -6.94
N LYS A 108 -2.65 -6.55 -8.24
CA LYS A 108 -3.59 -6.98 -9.28
C LYS A 108 -2.88 -7.71 -10.42
N PRO A 109 -3.60 -8.48 -11.25
CA PRO A 109 -3.00 -9.09 -12.44
C PRO A 109 -2.41 -7.99 -13.35
N ASN A 110 -1.16 -8.17 -13.80
CA ASN A 110 -0.54 -7.24 -14.75
C ASN A 110 -1.09 -7.45 -16.17
N TYR A 111 -1.52 -8.67 -16.47
CA TYR A 111 -2.02 -9.07 -17.78
C TYR A 111 -3.31 -9.90 -17.62
N PRO A 112 -4.21 -9.87 -18.61
CA PRO A 112 -5.42 -10.69 -18.58
C PRO A 112 -5.13 -12.17 -18.88
N GLY A 113 -6.09 -13.03 -18.54
CA GLY A 113 -6.15 -14.42 -19.02
C GLY A 113 -4.91 -15.26 -18.64
N ARG A 114 -4.21 -15.79 -19.64
CA ARG A 114 -3.13 -16.77 -19.47
C ARG A 114 -1.92 -16.25 -18.67
N SER A 115 -1.77 -14.93 -18.58
CA SER A 115 -0.66 -14.29 -17.86
C SER A 115 -1.10 -13.61 -16.56
N SER A 116 -2.32 -13.92 -16.06
CA SER A 116 -2.85 -13.32 -14.82
C SER A 116 -2.12 -13.76 -13.55
N HIS A 117 -1.30 -14.82 -13.64
CA HIS A 117 -0.41 -15.27 -12.56
C HIS A 117 0.77 -14.32 -12.32
N ILE A 118 0.98 -13.32 -13.20
CA ILE A 118 1.96 -12.25 -13.04
C ILE A 118 1.23 -11.02 -12.49
N CYS A 119 1.58 -10.58 -11.28
CA CYS A 119 0.99 -9.38 -10.70
C CYS A 119 1.80 -8.11 -10.99
N ASN A 120 1.14 -6.99 -10.78
CA ASN A 120 1.71 -5.66 -10.65
C ASN A 120 1.24 -5.06 -9.31
N ALA A 121 2.03 -4.12 -8.79
CA ALA A 121 1.67 -3.30 -7.64
C ALA A 121 2.14 -1.86 -7.84
N GLY A 122 1.36 -0.92 -7.28
CA GLY A 122 1.74 0.48 -7.15
C GLY A 122 1.65 0.87 -5.68
N PHE A 123 2.63 1.63 -5.21
CA PHE A 123 2.79 1.97 -3.80
C PHE A 123 2.62 3.47 -3.58
N VAL A 124 1.94 3.83 -2.51
CA VAL A 124 1.82 5.20 -2.01
C VAL A 124 2.26 5.24 -0.55
N VAL A 125 3.16 6.17 -0.25
CA VAL A 125 3.52 6.55 1.12
C VAL A 125 3.12 8.01 1.31
N PRO A 126 2.14 8.29 2.20
CA PRO A 126 1.69 9.65 2.47
C PRO A 126 2.84 10.57 2.84
N PHE A 127 2.77 11.84 2.45
CA PHE A 127 3.86 12.79 2.66
C PHE A 127 4.34 12.85 4.13
N PRO A 128 3.46 12.92 5.14
CA PRO A 128 3.86 12.92 6.55
C PRO A 128 4.53 11.61 7.03
N ALA A 129 4.35 10.51 6.30
CA ALA A 129 4.87 9.19 6.64
C ALA A 129 6.23 8.90 5.97
N ARG A 130 6.72 9.77 5.07
CA ARG A 130 8.01 9.59 4.37
C ARG A 130 9.18 9.73 5.34
N GLY A 131 10.31 9.08 5.01
CA GLY A 131 11.53 9.13 5.85
C GLY A 131 11.55 8.17 7.06
N HIS A 132 10.43 7.50 7.36
CA HIS A 132 10.32 6.58 8.50
C HIS A 132 10.52 5.09 8.14
N GLY A 133 11.04 4.79 6.95
CA GLY A 133 11.32 3.41 6.52
C GLY A 133 10.10 2.59 6.05
N PHE A 134 8.89 3.17 6.04
CA PHE A 134 7.67 2.44 5.67
C PHE A 134 7.68 1.87 4.25
N ALA A 135 8.31 2.54 3.27
CA ALA A 135 8.43 2.00 1.91
C ALA A 135 9.12 0.62 1.90
N ARG A 136 10.15 0.42 2.74
CA ARG A 136 10.83 -0.87 2.90
C ARG A 136 9.90 -1.92 3.51
N ALA A 137 9.13 -1.54 4.53
CA ALA A 137 8.16 -2.42 5.16
C ALA A 137 7.03 -2.83 4.19
N LEU A 138 6.52 -1.90 3.40
CA LEU A 138 5.52 -2.17 2.37
C LEU A 138 6.08 -3.12 1.30
N ALA A 139 7.29 -2.87 0.79
CA ALA A 139 7.93 -3.74 -0.18
C ALA A 139 8.14 -5.16 0.36
N ARG A 140 8.63 -5.31 1.59
CA ARG A 140 8.73 -6.63 2.25
C ARG A 140 7.37 -7.32 2.40
N SER A 141 6.34 -6.56 2.80
CA SER A 141 5.00 -7.12 2.90
C SER A 141 4.45 -7.56 1.54
N TYR A 142 4.78 -6.86 0.46
CA TYR A 142 4.38 -7.24 -0.89
C TYR A 142 4.97 -8.59 -1.30
N LEU A 143 6.27 -8.81 -1.05
CA LEU A 143 6.94 -10.10 -1.29
C LEU A 143 6.29 -11.23 -0.47
N HIS A 144 5.76 -10.92 0.72
CA HIS A 144 5.05 -11.89 1.55
C HIS A 144 3.63 -12.20 1.05
N TYR A 145 2.86 -11.18 0.67
CA TYR A 145 1.43 -11.33 0.38
C TYR A 145 1.13 -11.66 -1.09
N ALA A 146 1.92 -11.21 -2.06
CA ALA A 146 1.65 -11.50 -3.47
C ALA A 146 1.64 -13.02 -3.76
N PRO A 147 2.59 -13.84 -3.27
CA PRO A 147 2.53 -15.29 -3.44
C PRO A 147 1.32 -15.93 -2.73
N LYS A 148 0.91 -15.39 -1.58
CA LYS A 148 -0.25 -15.89 -0.82
C LYS A 148 -1.58 -15.62 -1.53
N LEU A 149 -1.63 -14.60 -2.38
CA LEU A 149 -2.78 -14.34 -3.27
C LEU A 149 -2.75 -15.21 -4.55
N GLY A 150 -1.73 -16.07 -4.72
CA GLY A 150 -1.62 -17.01 -5.84
C GLY A 150 -0.79 -16.51 -7.02
N TYR A 151 -0.14 -15.35 -6.92
CA TYR A 151 0.74 -14.86 -7.97
C TYR A 151 2.10 -15.56 -7.94
N GLN A 152 2.66 -15.82 -9.12
CA GLN A 152 3.91 -16.57 -9.30
C GLN A 152 5.08 -15.67 -9.72
N ALA A 153 4.79 -14.46 -10.20
CA ALA A 153 5.77 -13.47 -10.59
C ALA A 153 5.21 -12.06 -10.40
N SER A 154 6.12 -11.08 -10.38
CA SER A 154 5.82 -9.65 -10.29
C SER A 154 6.50 -8.88 -11.41
N VAL A 155 5.82 -7.90 -11.98
CA VAL A 155 6.38 -6.96 -12.94
C VAL A 155 5.95 -5.53 -12.57
N PHE A 156 6.95 -4.65 -12.39
CA PHE A 156 6.75 -3.20 -12.35
C PHE A 156 7.04 -2.62 -13.73
N ASN A 157 6.00 -2.22 -14.47
CA ASN A 157 6.14 -1.80 -15.87
C ASN A 157 6.91 -0.47 -16.02
N LEU A 158 6.68 0.47 -15.11
CA LEU A 158 7.23 1.83 -15.18
C LEU A 158 7.78 2.23 -13.82
N VAL A 159 9.10 2.19 -13.69
CA VAL A 159 9.83 2.74 -12.54
C VAL A 159 10.75 3.84 -13.07
N TYR A 160 10.34 5.08 -12.87
CA TYR A 160 11.06 6.22 -13.42
C TYR A 160 12.40 6.45 -12.71
N VAL A 161 13.44 6.77 -13.49
CA VAL A 161 14.82 6.93 -13.00
C VAL A 161 15.01 8.11 -12.03
N ASN A 162 14.12 9.11 -12.09
CA ASN A 162 14.09 10.25 -11.17
C ASN A 162 13.39 9.91 -9.84
N ASN A 163 12.70 8.76 -9.74
CA ASN A 163 12.10 8.29 -8.50
C ASN A 163 13.06 7.34 -7.76
N ALA A 164 14.08 7.92 -7.13
CA ALA A 164 15.10 7.19 -6.39
C ALA A 164 14.52 6.27 -5.30
N ALA A 165 13.40 6.66 -4.68
CA ALA A 165 12.72 5.86 -3.67
C ALA A 165 12.15 4.57 -4.27
N SER A 166 11.45 4.66 -5.41
CA SER A 166 10.91 3.48 -6.10
C SER A 166 12.01 2.56 -6.60
N ILE A 167 13.07 3.10 -7.21
CA ILE A 167 14.19 2.30 -7.71
C ILE A 167 14.81 1.46 -6.59
N ARG A 168 14.99 2.04 -5.40
CA ARG A 168 15.61 1.38 -4.26
C ARG A 168 14.88 0.10 -3.84
N TYR A 169 13.56 0.05 -4.03
CA TYR A 169 12.73 -1.08 -3.56
C TYR A 169 12.13 -1.92 -4.69
N ALA A 170 12.13 -1.44 -5.93
CA ALA A 170 11.63 -2.16 -7.10
C ALA A 170 12.48 -3.38 -7.51
N VAL A 171 13.73 -3.46 -7.03
CA VAL A 171 14.69 -4.53 -7.37
C VAL A 171 14.92 -5.53 -6.23
N LEU A 172 14.03 -5.57 -5.24
CA LEU A 172 14.14 -6.58 -4.18
C LEU A 172 13.78 -7.96 -4.76
N PRO A 173 14.65 -8.99 -4.59
CA PRO A 173 14.33 -10.34 -5.04
C PRO A 173 13.15 -10.91 -4.22
N LEU A 174 12.23 -11.57 -4.94
CA LEU A 174 11.17 -12.42 -4.36
C LEU A 174 11.77 -13.67 -3.71
#